data_AF-A0A316VKB8-F1
#
_entry.id   AF-A0A316VKB8-F1
#
_cell.length_a   1.000
_cell.length_b   1.000
_cell.length_c   1.000
_cell.angle_alpha   90.00
_cell.angle_beta   90.00
_cell.angle_gamma   90.00
#
_symmetry.space_group_name_H-M   'P 1'
#
loop_
_entity.id
_entity.type
_entity.pdbx_description
1 polymer ?
#
loop_
_entity_poly.entity_id
_entity_poly.type
_entity_poly.pdbx_seq_one_letter_code
_entity_poly.pdbx_strand_id
1 'polypeptide(L)'
;MAQEVKENDTIIGSQSSVKKLNRWEATIQEEELIQAAAMPLDEVPSCMNCFDKWAACFALGPQIRHVYRYGSINKCQGKMEDFKYCLTLKGLTQEEFRAKWIRKRAEDSASKRLEKSSEDVWELRKDP
;
A
#
# COMPACT_ATOMS: atom_id res chain seq x y z
N MET A 1 26.32 -11.80 -33.61
CA MET A 1 25.87 -10.42 -33.30
C MET A 1 24.43 -10.35 -32.78
N ALA A 2 23.42 -11.02 -33.38
CA ALA A 2 22.03 -10.95 -32.88
C ALA A 2 21.74 -11.81 -31.62
N GLN A 3 22.64 -12.71 -31.23
CA GLN A 3 22.47 -13.60 -30.06
C GLN A 3 23.01 -12.98 -28.76
N GLU A 4 24.16 -12.28 -28.80
CA GLU A 4 24.72 -11.57 -27.63
C GLU A 4 23.84 -10.42 -27.14
N VAL A 5 23.10 -9.74 -28.04
CA VAL A 5 22.19 -8.65 -27.64
C VAL A 5 21.00 -9.19 -26.82
N LYS A 6 20.46 -10.36 -27.18
CA LYS A 6 19.34 -10.98 -26.44
C LYS A 6 19.75 -11.46 -25.04
N GLU A 7 20.98 -11.93 -24.90
CA GLU A 7 21.51 -12.37 -23.61
C GLU A 7 21.76 -11.17 -22.69
N ASN A 8 22.33 -10.08 -23.21
CA ASN A 8 22.49 -8.82 -22.47
C ASN A 8 21.16 -8.17 -22.06
N ASP A 9 20.14 -8.16 -22.92
CA ASP A 9 18.81 -7.62 -22.58
C ASP A 9 18.14 -8.42 -21.44
N THR A 10 18.36 -9.74 -21.41
CA THR A 10 17.84 -10.62 -20.34
C THR A 10 18.57 -10.38 -19.02
N ILE A 11 19.88 -10.12 -19.05
CA ILE A 11 20.70 -9.80 -17.86
C ILE A 11 20.38 -8.41 -17.30
N ILE A 12 20.10 -7.41 -18.14
CA ILE A 12 19.68 -6.07 -17.69
C ILE A 12 18.27 -6.12 -17.08
N GLY A 13 17.37 -6.93 -17.66
CA GLY A 13 16.04 -7.21 -17.10
C GLY A 13 16.09 -7.88 -15.72
N SER A 14 17.01 -8.84 -15.52
CA SER A 14 17.18 -9.50 -14.22
C SER A 14 17.80 -8.58 -13.17
N GLN A 15 18.81 -7.77 -13.53
CA GLN A 15 19.42 -6.81 -12.61
C GLN A 15 18.46 -5.69 -12.18
N SER A 16 17.62 -5.20 -13.08
CA SER A 16 16.60 -4.18 -12.74
C SER A 16 15.52 -4.75 -11.82
N SER A 17 15.12 -6.02 -12.02
CA SER A 17 14.22 -6.74 -11.11
C SER A 17 14.82 -6.91 -9.71
N VAL A 18 16.08 -7.36 -9.60
CA VAL A 18 16.77 -7.52 -8.30
C VAL A 18 16.94 -6.19 -7.57
N LYS A 19 17.33 -5.12 -8.27
CA LYS A 19 17.40 -3.77 -7.66
C LYS A 19 16.03 -3.30 -7.16
N LYS A 20 14.95 -3.64 -7.88
CA LYS A 20 13.58 -3.30 -7.49
C LYS A 20 13.11 -4.11 -6.28
N LEU A 21 13.44 -5.41 -6.19
CA LEU A 21 13.16 -6.24 -5.01
C LEU A 21 13.88 -5.71 -3.77
N ASN A 22 15.16 -5.38 -3.88
CA ASN A 22 15.95 -4.80 -2.78
C ASN A 22 15.36 -3.45 -2.32
N ARG A 23 14.90 -2.61 -3.25
CA ARG A 23 14.21 -1.35 -2.91
C ARG A 23 12.87 -1.61 -2.24
N TRP A 24 12.07 -2.55 -2.76
CA TRP A 24 10.75 -2.92 -2.22
C TRP A 24 10.84 -3.41 -0.78
N GLU A 25 11.73 -4.35 -0.50
CA GLU A 25 11.93 -4.90 0.84
C GLU A 25 12.43 -3.83 1.81
N ALA A 26 13.36 -2.99 1.39
CA ALA A 26 13.85 -1.87 2.20
C ALA A 26 12.72 -0.87 2.55
N THR A 27 11.86 -0.53 1.59
CA THR A 27 10.71 0.36 1.84
C THR A 27 9.68 -0.26 2.78
N ILE A 28 9.42 -1.57 2.69
CA ILE A 28 8.52 -2.24 3.64
C ILE A 28 9.08 -2.18 5.04
N GLN A 29 10.37 -2.46 5.24
CA GLN A 29 11.00 -2.42 6.56
C GLN A 29 10.90 -1.02 7.18
N GLU A 30 11.18 0.03 6.40
CA GLU A 30 11.01 1.41 6.85
C GLU A 30 9.56 1.71 7.24
N GLU A 31 8.60 1.35 6.38
CA GLU A 31 7.17 1.55 6.65
C GLU A 31 6.68 0.75 7.86
N GLU A 32 7.14 -0.48 8.05
CA GLU A 32 6.77 -1.32 9.18
C GLU A 32 7.18 -0.68 10.51
N LEU A 33 8.39 -0.09 10.57
CA LEU A 33 8.84 0.68 11.73
C LEU A 33 7.96 1.90 11.99
N ILE A 34 7.62 2.66 10.93
CA ILE A 34 6.75 3.83 11.03
C ILE A 34 5.35 3.43 11.51
N GLN A 35 4.74 2.39 10.92
CA GLN A 35 3.41 1.91 11.28
C GLN A 35 3.40 1.29 12.68
N ALA A 36 4.46 0.60 13.09
CA ALA A 36 4.60 0.04 14.44
C ALA A 36 4.69 1.14 15.51
N ALA A 37 5.38 2.24 15.20
CA ALA A 37 5.42 3.42 16.07
C ALA A 37 4.07 4.15 16.11
N ALA A 38 3.34 4.18 14.99
CA ALA A 38 2.07 4.90 14.88
C ALA A 38 0.87 4.18 15.54
N MET A 39 0.91 2.85 15.69
CA MET A 39 -0.22 2.08 16.20
C MET A 39 0.16 1.37 17.52
N PRO A 40 -0.39 1.75 18.68
CA PRO A 40 -0.22 1.01 19.93
C PRO A 40 -1.14 -0.25 19.98
N LEU A 41 -0.94 -1.15 20.97
CA LEU A 41 -1.56 -2.50 21.00
C LEU A 41 -3.08 -2.45 21.26
N ASP A 42 -3.51 -1.41 21.94
CA ASP A 42 -4.88 -1.11 22.34
C ASP A 42 -5.71 -0.49 21.20
N GLU A 43 -5.05 0.12 20.20
CA GLU A 43 -5.74 0.83 19.11
C GLU A 43 -5.93 0.01 17.83
N VAL A 44 -5.61 -1.29 17.83
CA VAL A 44 -5.79 -2.10 16.62
C VAL A 44 -7.28 -2.19 16.26
N PRO A 45 -7.69 -1.77 15.05
CA PRO A 45 -9.12 -1.67 14.73
C PRO A 45 -9.78 -3.06 14.70
N SER A 46 -10.87 -3.20 15.46
CA SER A 46 -11.74 -4.37 15.40
C SER A 46 -12.35 -4.56 14.00
N CYS A 47 -12.69 -5.81 13.67
CA CYS A 47 -13.35 -6.17 12.41
C CYS A 47 -14.63 -5.36 12.16
N MET A 48 -15.37 -5.03 13.23
CA MET A 48 -16.57 -4.20 13.11
C MET A 48 -16.24 -2.77 12.69
N ASN A 49 -15.16 -2.19 13.23
CA ASN A 49 -14.72 -0.86 12.81
C ASN A 49 -14.29 -0.84 11.33
N CYS A 50 -13.70 -1.93 10.84
CA CYS A 50 -13.37 -2.08 9.42
C CYS A 50 -14.64 -2.19 8.55
N PHE A 51 -15.65 -2.92 9.02
CA PHE A 51 -16.95 -3.01 8.37
C PHE A 51 -17.66 -1.65 8.29
N ASP A 52 -17.71 -0.92 9.41
CA ASP A 52 -18.36 0.39 9.46
C ASP A 52 -17.71 1.39 8.50
N LYS A 53 -16.37 1.37 8.39
CA LYS A 53 -15.62 2.19 7.42
C LYS A 53 -15.96 1.83 5.97
N TRP A 54 -16.16 0.55 5.69
CA TRP A 54 -16.58 0.08 4.37
C TRP A 54 -18.02 0.49 4.05
N ALA A 55 -18.95 0.27 4.97
CA ALA A 55 -20.36 0.66 4.82
C ALA A 55 -20.50 2.19 4.67
N ALA A 56 -19.74 2.96 5.45
CA ALA A 56 -19.72 4.43 5.35
C ALA A 56 -19.23 4.93 3.99
N CYS A 57 -18.41 4.16 3.26
CA CYS A 57 -18.00 4.53 1.91
C CYS A 57 -19.16 4.47 0.91
N PHE A 58 -20.13 3.57 1.11
CA PHE A 58 -21.33 3.45 0.28
C PHE A 58 -22.44 4.43 0.65
N ALA A 59 -22.31 5.16 1.76
CA ALA A 59 -23.27 6.18 2.12
C ALA A 59 -23.38 7.25 1.01
N LEU A 60 -24.60 7.76 0.81
CA LEU A 60 -24.90 8.72 -0.26
C LEU A 60 -24.08 10.00 -0.16
N GLY A 61 -23.83 10.49 1.06
CA GLY A 61 -23.08 11.74 1.28
C GLY A 61 -21.66 11.72 0.68
N PRO A 62 -20.79 10.76 1.10
CA PRO A 62 -19.47 10.60 0.52
C PRO A 62 -19.47 10.35 -0.99
N GLN A 63 -20.43 9.58 -1.49
CA GLN A 63 -20.53 9.25 -2.91
C GLN A 63 -20.89 10.48 -3.77
N ILE A 64 -21.81 11.34 -3.31
CA ILE A 64 -22.14 12.59 -4.01
C ILE A 64 -20.90 13.50 -4.11
N ARG A 65 -20.13 13.64 -3.02
CA ARG A 65 -18.89 14.44 -3.04
C ARG A 65 -17.84 13.87 -3.99
N HIS A 66 -17.73 12.55 -4.06
CA HIS A 66 -16.79 11.88 -4.95
C HIS A 66 -17.18 12.08 -6.42
N VAL A 67 -18.47 11.93 -6.74
CA VAL A 67 -19.00 12.22 -8.09
C VAL A 67 -18.78 13.68 -8.46
N TYR A 68 -19.01 14.62 -7.53
CA TYR A 68 -18.77 16.04 -7.77
C TYR A 68 -17.30 16.37 -8.09
N ARG A 69 -16.35 15.73 -7.40
CA ARG A 69 -14.90 16.00 -7.59
C ARG A 69 -14.28 15.25 -8.76
N TYR A 70 -14.65 13.99 -8.95
CA TYR A 70 -13.95 13.08 -9.87
C TYR A 70 -14.86 12.50 -10.98
N GLY A 71 -16.15 12.85 -11.00
CA GLY A 71 -17.10 12.40 -12.03
C GLY A 71 -17.43 10.90 -12.01
N SER A 72 -17.00 10.18 -10.96
CA SER A 72 -17.18 8.73 -10.85
C SER A 72 -17.66 8.35 -9.45
N ILE A 73 -18.30 7.19 -9.34
CA ILE A 73 -18.66 6.59 -8.04
C ILE A 73 -17.39 5.98 -7.44
N ASN A 74 -17.17 6.17 -6.15
CA ASN A 74 -16.05 5.56 -5.46
C ASN A 74 -16.25 4.04 -5.37
N LYS A 75 -15.27 3.26 -5.85
CA LYS A 75 -15.32 1.79 -5.88
C LYS A 75 -15.16 1.14 -4.51
N CYS A 76 -14.71 1.88 -3.47
CA CYS A 76 -14.59 1.43 -2.08
C CYS A 76 -13.80 0.11 -1.86
N GLN A 77 -13.05 -0.36 -2.86
CA GLN A 77 -12.46 -1.70 -2.89
C GLN A 77 -11.41 -1.90 -1.79
N GLY A 78 -10.51 -0.94 -1.56
CA GLY A 78 -9.49 -1.06 -0.51
C GLY A 78 -10.09 -1.24 0.89
N LYS A 79 -11.22 -0.56 1.20
CA LYS A 79 -11.91 -0.75 2.50
C LYS A 79 -12.54 -2.12 2.62
N MET A 80 -12.99 -2.68 1.50
CA MET A 80 -13.55 -4.02 1.44
C MET A 80 -12.46 -5.09 1.65
N GLU A 81 -11.29 -4.88 1.07
CA GLU A 81 -10.11 -5.74 1.25
C GLU A 81 -9.57 -5.69 2.69
N ASP A 82 -9.64 -4.54 3.35
CA ASP A 82 -9.36 -4.41 4.79
C ASP A 82 -10.30 -5.24 5.65
N PHE A 83 -11.61 -5.18 5.37
CA PHE A 83 -12.60 -5.98 6.07
C PHE A 83 -12.40 -7.48 5.83
N LYS A 84 -12.21 -7.90 4.58
CA LYS A 84 -11.91 -9.30 4.23
C LYS A 84 -10.67 -9.79 4.96
N TYR A 85 -9.59 -9.01 4.94
CA TYR A 85 -8.34 -9.39 5.59
C TYR A 85 -8.53 -9.55 7.10
N CYS A 86 -9.27 -8.65 7.74
CA CYS A 86 -9.58 -8.78 9.16
C CYS A 86 -10.33 -10.09 9.48
N LEU A 87 -11.26 -10.51 8.62
CA LEU A 87 -11.94 -11.79 8.76
C LEU A 87 -10.99 -12.99 8.60
N THR A 88 -10.01 -12.91 7.70
CA THR A 88 -9.02 -14.00 7.51
C THR A 88 -8.09 -14.17 8.71
N LEU A 89 -7.89 -13.12 9.50
CA LEU A 89 -7.04 -13.13 10.70
C LEU A 89 -7.82 -13.43 12.00
N LYS A 90 -9.13 -13.68 11.89
CA LYS A 90 -9.98 -13.96 13.05
C LYS A 90 -9.50 -15.25 13.75
N GLY A 91 -9.21 -15.16 15.04
CA GLY A 91 -8.78 -16.29 15.87
C GLY A 91 -7.29 -16.29 16.22
N LEU A 92 -6.51 -15.34 15.72
CA LEU A 92 -5.14 -15.11 16.18
C LEU A 92 -5.12 -14.36 17.52
N THR A 93 -3.97 -14.43 18.20
CA THR A 93 -3.72 -13.57 19.37
C THR A 93 -3.65 -12.11 18.93
N GLN A 94 -3.91 -11.19 19.86
CA GLN A 94 -3.91 -9.75 19.57
C GLN A 94 -2.56 -9.25 19.03
N GLU A 95 -1.46 -9.83 19.53
CA GLU A 95 -0.09 -9.50 19.11
C GLU A 95 0.19 -9.95 17.67
N GLU A 96 -0.18 -11.20 17.33
CA GLU A 96 -0.02 -11.73 15.99
C GLU A 96 -0.93 -11.01 14.98
N PHE A 97 -2.15 -10.67 15.40
CA PHE A 97 -3.09 -9.87 14.60
C PHE A 97 -2.47 -8.51 14.28
N ARG A 98 -1.93 -7.82 15.29
CA ARG A 98 -1.24 -6.53 15.12
C ARG A 98 -0.08 -6.64 14.15
N ALA A 99 0.82 -7.61 14.33
CA ALA A 99 2.00 -7.76 13.49
C ALA A 99 1.62 -7.95 12.01
N LYS A 100 0.65 -8.84 11.73
CA LYS A 100 0.15 -9.06 10.37
C LYS A 100 -0.56 -7.84 9.80
N TRP A 101 -1.32 -7.12 10.63
CA TRP A 101 -2.01 -5.91 10.22
C TRP A 101 -1.04 -4.77 9.85
N ILE A 102 -0.01 -4.56 10.66
CA ILE A 102 1.06 -3.60 10.40
C ILE A 102 1.76 -3.95 9.08
N ARG A 103 2.13 -5.22 8.90
CA ARG A 103 2.79 -5.68 7.69
C ARG A 103 1.97 -5.41 6.43
N LYS A 104 0.69 -5.79 6.42
CA LYS A 104 -0.20 -5.48 5.29
C LYS A 104 -0.22 -3.97 5.01
N ARG A 105 -0.34 -3.16 6.05
CA ARG A 105 -0.40 -1.70 5.92
C ARG A 105 0.91 -1.12 5.39
N ALA A 106 2.04 -1.69 5.79
CA ALA A 106 3.36 -1.34 5.27
C ALA A 106 3.47 -1.70 3.78
N GLU A 107 2.98 -2.88 3.35
CA GLU A 107 2.92 -3.27 1.94
C GLU A 107 2.01 -2.34 1.11
N ASP A 108 0.85 -1.95 1.64
CA ASP A 108 -0.08 -1.00 1.01
C ASP A 108 0.50 0.43 0.94
N SER A 109 1.33 0.81 1.89
CA SER A 109 2.02 2.12 1.91
C SER A 109 3.20 2.13 0.95
N ALA A 110 4.02 1.07 0.99
CA ALA A 110 5.16 0.88 0.10
C ALA A 110 4.71 0.85 -1.36
N SER A 111 3.63 0.13 -1.70
CA SER A 111 3.11 0.08 -3.08
C SER A 111 2.73 1.45 -3.62
N LYS A 112 2.18 2.34 -2.78
CA LYS A 112 1.86 3.73 -3.16
C LYS A 112 3.09 4.62 -3.26
N ARG A 113 4.08 4.45 -2.38
CA ARG A 113 5.35 5.20 -2.42
C ARG A 113 6.20 4.85 -3.63
N LEU A 114 6.14 3.58 -4.06
CA LEU A 114 6.86 3.07 -5.23
C LEU A 114 6.12 3.29 -6.55
N GLU A 115 4.84 3.66 -6.50
CA GLU A 115 4.17 4.23 -7.66
C GLU A 115 4.86 5.54 -8.06
N LYS A 116 4.78 5.92 -9.34
CA LYS A 116 5.53 7.05 -9.90
C LYS A 116 5.34 8.32 -9.06
N SER A 117 6.39 8.71 -8.34
CA SER A 117 6.38 9.93 -7.54
C SER A 117 6.61 11.13 -8.44
N SER A 118 6.11 12.31 -8.04
CA SER A 118 6.45 13.57 -8.72
C SER A 118 7.96 13.84 -8.71
N GLU A 119 8.69 13.32 -7.71
CA GLU A 119 10.15 13.44 -7.63
C GLU A 119 10.87 12.71 -8.78
N ASP A 120 10.23 11.72 -9.42
CA ASP A 120 10.81 11.05 -10.59
C ASP A 120 10.72 11.92 -11.85
N VAL A 121 9.81 12.91 -11.87
CA VAL A 121 9.55 13.76 -13.05
C VAL A 121 10.17 15.15 -12.90
N TRP A 122 10.27 15.67 -11.68
CA TRP A 122 10.71 17.04 -11.41
C TRP A 122 12.06 17.07 -10.72
N GLU A 123 13.00 17.80 -11.30
CA GLU A 123 14.29 18.08 -10.64
C GLU A 123 14.15 19.21 -9.63
N LEU A 124 14.78 19.07 -8.45
CA LEU A 124 14.83 20.13 -7.46
C LEU A 124 15.49 21.38 -8.07
N ARG A 125 14.83 22.54 -7.96
CA ARG A 125 15.41 23.82 -8.36
C ARG A 125 16.60 24.11 -7.44
N LYS A 126 17.79 24.25 -8.02
CA LYS A 126 19.06 24.47 -7.29
C LYS A 126 19.37 25.93 -7.05
N ASP A 127 18.74 26.84 -7.80
CA ASP A 127 18.99 28.27 -7.75
C ASP A 127 17.75 29.04 -7.25
N PRO A 128 17.92 30.10 -6.43
CA PRO A 128 16.83 30.88 -5.84
C PRO A 128 15.95 31.62 -6.85
#